data_AF-A0A434WEY4-F1
#
_entry.id   AF-A0A434WEY4-F1
#
_cell.length_a   1.000
_cell.length_b   1.000
_cell.length_c   1.000
_cell.angle_alpha   90.00
_cell.angle_beta   90.00
_cell.angle_gamma   90.00
#
_symmetry.space_group_name_H-M   'P 1'
#
loop_
_entity.id
_entity.type
_entity.pdbx_description
1 polymer ?
#
loop_
_entity_poly.entity_id
_entity_poly.type
_entity_poly.pdbx_seq_one_letter_code
_entity_poly.pdbx_strand_id
1 'polypeptide(L)' 'MTILGDVEAASFLPWIERHAAKLGLAQAICVAGPDRIELDVAGPAELIDMMEMGCSLGPIDVWVETIRRTPIDNESS' A
#
# COMPACT_ATOMS: atom_id res chain seq x y z
N MET A 1 5.42 3.42 -2.00
CA MET A 1 4.00 3.72 -2.32
C MET A 1 3.45 4.61 -1.21
N THR A 2 2.62 5.60 -1.55
CA THR A 2 1.97 6.49 -0.60
C THR A 2 0.48 6.48 -0.85
N ILE A 3 -0.31 6.19 0.19
CA ILE A 3 -1.77 6.17 0.17
C ILE A 3 -2.25 7.37 0.99
N LEU A 4 -3.18 8.16 0.43
CA LEU A 4 -3.74 9.38 1.03
C LEU A 4 -5.27 9.28 1.09
N GLY A 5 -5.87 9.82 2.14
CA GLY A 5 -7.32 9.85 2.35
C GLY A 5 -7.67 9.78 3.83
N ASP A 6 -8.87 9.29 4.19
CA ASP A 6 -9.22 8.94 5.57
C ASP A 6 -8.88 7.46 5.81
N VAL A 7 -7.69 7.24 6.38
CA VAL A 7 -7.01 5.94 6.41
C VAL A 7 -6.65 5.47 7.83
N GLU A 8 -7.18 6.13 8.86
CA GLU A 8 -6.91 5.82 10.27
C GLU A 8 -7.54 4.50 10.74
N ALA A 9 -8.48 3.93 9.96
CA ALA A 9 -9.21 2.74 10.37
C ALA A 9 -8.24 1.60 10.74
N ALA A 10 -8.41 1.05 11.95
CA ALA A 10 -7.55 0.00 12.49
C ALA A 10 -7.54 -1.29 11.63
N SER A 11 -8.51 -1.43 10.72
CA SER A 11 -8.60 -2.51 9.75
C SER A 11 -7.60 -2.39 8.60
N PHE A 12 -7.07 -1.20 8.30
CA PHE A 12 -6.39 -0.98 7.02
C PHE A 12 -4.98 -1.58 6.98
N LEU A 13 -4.15 -1.38 8.01
CA LEU A 13 -2.79 -1.94 8.04
C LEU A 13 -2.81 -3.48 7.97
N PRO A 14 -3.62 -4.20 8.80
CA PRO A 14 -3.74 -5.66 8.68
C PRO A 14 -4.30 -6.09 7.32
N TRP A 15 -5.18 -5.28 6.71
CA TRP A 15 -5.71 -5.56 5.38
C TRP A 15 -4.62 -5.47 4.31
N ILE A 16 -3.78 -4.43 4.33
CA ILE A 16 -2.64 -4.22 3.42
C ILE A 16 -1.68 -5.40 3.51
N GLU A 17 -1.29 -5.79 4.72
CA GLU A 17 -0.40 -6.93 4.98
C GLU A 17 -0.96 -8.22 4.39
N ARG A 18 -2.24 -8.51 4.66
CA ARG A 18 -2.91 -9.71 4.14
C ARG A 18 -3.04 -9.70 2.63
N HIS A 19 -3.31 -8.53 2.03
CA HIS A 19 -3.48 -8.39 0.59
C HIS A 19 -2.14 -8.60 -0.15
N ALA A 20 -1.06 -7.97 0.34
CA ALA A 20 0.28 -8.17 -0.17
C ALA A 20 0.71 -9.65 -0.08
N ALA A 21 0.50 -10.29 1.07
CA ALA A 21 0.81 -11.71 1.26
C ALA A 21 0.01 -12.61 0.31
N LYS A 22 -1.26 -12.31 0.06
CA LYS A 22 -2.12 -13.05 -0.88
C LYS A 22 -1.62 -12.94 -2.32
N LEU A 23 -1.08 -11.79 -2.70
CA LEU A 23 -0.48 -11.57 -4.03
C LEU A 23 0.94 -12.13 -4.13
N GLY A 24 1.58 -12.50 -3.01
CA GLY A 24 2.98 -12.93 -3.00
C GLY A 24 3.97 -11.76 -3.09
N LEU A 25 3.57 -10.57 -2.65
CA LEU A 25 4.41 -9.38 -2.60
C LEU A 25 5.09 -9.26 -1.23
N ALA A 26 6.33 -8.76 -1.23
CA ALA A 26 6.96 -8.25 -0.02
C ALA A 26 6.51 -6.82 0.22
N GLN A 27 6.23 -6.45 1.47
CA GLN A 27 5.83 -5.11 1.84
C GLN A 27 6.43 -4.70 3.19
N ALA A 28 6.64 -3.41 3.39
CA ALA A 28 7.01 -2.83 4.67
C ALA A 28 6.29 -1.49 4.88
N ILE A 29 5.52 -1.37 5.96
CA ILE A 29 4.88 -0.10 6.34
C ILE A 29 5.93 0.80 7.00
N CYS A 30 6.18 1.95 6.41
CA CYS A 30 7.17 2.93 6.87
C CYS A 30 6.52 4.01 7.74
N VAL A 31 5.32 4.45 7.36
CA VAL A 31 4.55 5.48 8.07
C VAL A 31 3.08 5.08 8.06
N ALA A 32 2.40 5.26 9.19
CA ALA A 32 0.95 5.16 9.29
C ALA A 32 0.44 6.30 10.16
N GLY A 33 -0.45 7.11 9.59
CA GLY A 33 -1.12 8.23 10.23
C GLY A 33 -2.57 8.33 9.77
N PRO A 34 -3.32 9.33 10.28
CA PRO A 34 -4.74 9.42 10.03
C PRO A 34 -5.08 9.73 8.56
N ASP A 35 -4.21 10.48 7.88
CA ASP A 35 -4.42 10.97 6.51
C ASP A 35 -3.47 10.34 5.46
N ARG A 36 -2.52 9.51 5.92
CA ARG A 36 -1.43 9.00 5.09
C ARG A 36 -0.88 7.67 5.59
N ILE A 37 -0.66 6.75 4.66
CA ILE A 37 0.16 5.55 4.85
C ILE A 37 1.27 5.53 3.81
N GLU A 38 2.48 5.19 4.24
CA GLU A 38 3.63 4.96 3.37
C GLU A 38 4.12 3.54 3.54
N LEU A 39 4.33 2.87 2.41
CA LEU A 39 4.79 1.49 2.39
C LEU A 39 5.72 1.25 1.20
N ASP A 40 6.76 0.48 1.45
CA ASP A 40 7.57 -0.11 0.38
C ASP A 40 6.92 -1.41 -0.08
N VAL A 41 6.93 -1.66 -1.39
CA VAL A 41 6.34 -2.85 -2.00
C VAL A 41 7.31 -3.39 -3.03
N ALA A 42 7.63 -4.68 -2.95
CA ALA A 42 8.55 -5.34 -3.85
C ALA A 42 7.95 -6.64 -4.43
N GLY A 43 8.15 -6.83 -5.72
CA GLY A 43 7.66 -7.99 -6.48
C GLY A 43 7.46 -7.67 -7.96
N PRO A 44 6.84 -8.57 -8.73
CA PRO A 44 6.51 -8.34 -10.13
C PRO A 44 5.63 -7.10 -10.30
N ALA A 45 5.94 -6.26 -11.30
CA ALA A 45 5.24 -4.99 -11.53
C ALA A 45 3.72 -5.17 -11.64
N GLU A 46 3.27 -6.19 -12.39
CA GLU A 46 1.85 -6.52 -12.56
C GLU A 46 1.12 -6.79 -11.24
N LEU A 47 1.81 -7.42 -10.27
CA LEU A 47 1.24 -7.70 -8.96
C LEU A 47 1.23 -6.45 -8.07
N ILE A 48 2.23 -5.58 -8.20
CA ILE A 48 2.22 -4.28 -7.53
C ILE A 48 1.06 -3.40 -8.08
N ASP A 49 0.76 -3.49 -9.37
CA ASP A 49 -0.41 -2.83 -9.96
C ASP A 49 -1.73 -3.38 -9.35
N MET A 50 -1.82 -4.70 -9.14
CA MET A 50 -2.96 -5.30 -8.43
C MET A 50 -3.05 -4.84 -6.96
N MET A 51 -1.91 -4.67 -6.28
CA MET A 51 -1.86 -4.15 -4.91
C MET A 51 -2.39 -2.71 -4.83
N GLU A 52 -1.97 -1.86 -5.76
CA GLU A 52 -2.46 -0.48 -5.88
C GLU A 52 -3.97 -0.44 -6.10
N MET A 53 -4.47 -1.24 -7.06
CA MET A 53 -5.91 -1.34 -7.34
C MET A 53 -6.70 -1.90 -6.15
N GLY A 54 -6.13 -2.81 -5.37
CA GLY A 54 -6.74 -3.27 -4.13
C GLY A 54 -6.83 -2.15 -3.09
N CYS A 55 -5.73 -1.41 -2.88
CA CYS A 55 -5.66 -0.34 -1.89
C CYS A 55 -6.61 0.82 -2.23
N SER A 56 -6.84 1.12 -3.51
CA SER A 56 -7.77 2.19 -3.91
C SER A 56 -9.23 1.84 -3.59
N LEU A 57 -9.55 0.56 -3.47
CA LEU A 57 -10.86 0.08 -3.04
C LEU A 57 -10.99 -0.01 -1.51
N GLY A 58 -9.86 -0.25 -0.82
CA GLY A 58 -9.76 -0.33 0.64
C GLY A 58 -10.66 -1.40 1.26
N PRO A 59 -10.59 -1.59 2.58
CA PRO A 59 -11.71 -2.14 3.33
C PRO A 59 -12.88 -1.12 3.37
N ILE A 60 -14.08 -1.60 3.66
CA ILE A 60 -15.33 -0.80 3.55
C ILE A 60 -15.38 0.44 4.48
N ASP A 61 -14.55 0.46 5.52
CA ASP A 61 -14.44 1.48 6.55
C ASP A 61 -13.29 2.49 6.30
N VAL A 62 -12.68 2.46 5.12
CA VAL A 62 -11.56 3.35 4.72
C VAL A 62 -11.95 4.14 3.48
N TRP A 63 -11.50 5.39 3.40
CA TRP A 63 -11.66 6.21 2.21
C TRP A 63 -10.30 6.59 1.63
N VAL A 64 -9.93 5.98 0.50
CA VAL A 64 -8.71 6.32 -0.23
C VAL A 64 -9.01 7.34 -1.32
N GLU A 65 -8.33 8.48 -1.28
CA GLU A 65 -8.48 9.55 -2.27
C GLU A 65 -7.42 9.45 -3.37
N THR A 66 -6.19 9.11 -3.01
CA THR A 66 -5.06 9.12 -3.95
C THR A 66 -4.02 8.09 -3.55
N ILE A 67 -3.50 7.38 -4.54
CA ILE A 67 -2.29 6.56 -4.40
C ILE A 67 -1.20 7.15 -5.29
N ARG A 68 0.00 7.26 -4.74
CA ARG A 68 1.20 7.66 -5.47
C ARG A 68 2.23 6.55 -5.39
N ARG A 69 2.81 6.22 -6.54
CA ARG A 69 3.93 5.29 -6.64
C ARG A 69 5.16 6.03 -7.12
N THR A 70 6.26 5.73 -6.45
CA THR A 70 7.59 6.13 -6.83
C THR A 70 8.40 4.84 -6.88
N PRO A 71 9.10 4.53 -7.99
CA PRO A 71 10.06 3.46 -8.02
C PRO A 71 11.06 3.65 -6.89
N ILE A 72 11.36 2.57 -6.17
CA ILE A 72 12.49 2.56 -5.25
C ILE A 72 13.69 2.32 -6.16
N ASP A 73 14.45 3.38 -6.46
CA ASP A 73 15.70 3.23 -7.17
C ASP A 73 16.63 2.41 -6.27
N ASN A 74 16.79 1.13 -6.62
CA ASN A 74 17.92 0.37 -6.13
C ASN A 74 19.14 0.96 -6.83
N GLU A 75 19.74 2.01 -6.29
CA GLU A 75 21.12 2.37 -6.59
C GLU A 75 21.98 1.17 -6.23
N SER A 76 22.17 0.30 -7.20
CA SER A 76 23.14 -0.77 -7.17
C SER A 76 24.47 -0.11 -7.52
N SER A 77 25.16 0.42 -6.50
CA SER A 77 26.58 0.73 -6.58
C SER A 77 27.42 -0.49 -6.22
#